data_AF-A0A923LCD5-F1
#
_entry.id   AF-A0A923LCD5-F1
#
_cell.length_a   1.000
_cell.length_b   1.000
_cell.length_c   1.000
_cell.angle_alpha   90.00
_cell.angle_beta   90.00
_cell.angle_gamma   90.00
#
_symmetry.space_group_name_H-M   'P 1'
#
loop_
_entity.id
_entity.type
_entity.pdbx_description
1 polymer ?
#
loop_
_entity_poly.entity_id
_entity_poly.type
_entity_poly.pdbx_seq_one_letter_code
_entity_poly.pdbx_strand_id
1 'polypeptide(L)'
;MAYVPVPKDLSKVKTKVAFNLTKRQIVCFAAALLIGLPLFFLLKGSAGTNLAAMAMIVVMLPCFLLAMYEKHGQPLEVVVKNIIQTKFTRPKERPYRTENLYAVLEKQQNLEKEVSAIVKRTNKKDAGSRRKQA
;
A
#
# COMPACT_ATOMS: atom_id res chain seq x y z
N MET A 1 13.61 17.55 41.01
CA MET A 1 12.91 17.34 39.72
C MET A 1 11.70 16.47 39.98
N ALA A 2 10.49 17.00 39.82
CA ALA A 2 9.25 16.27 40.09
C ALA A 2 9.01 15.24 39.00
N TYR A 3 9.08 13.96 39.35
CA TYR A 3 8.79 12.85 38.44
C TYR A 3 7.27 12.77 38.25
N VAL A 4 6.78 13.32 37.13
CA VAL A 4 5.39 13.13 36.69
C VAL A 4 5.31 11.72 36.09
N PRO A 5 4.40 10.84 36.56
CA PRO A 5 4.20 9.54 35.94
C PRO A 5 3.50 9.76 34.59
N VAL A 6 4.31 9.99 33.54
CA VAL A 6 3.82 9.91 32.17
C VAL A 6 3.44 8.44 31.94
N PRO A 7 2.17 8.12 31.63
CA PRO A 7 1.78 6.75 31.35
C PRO A 7 2.53 6.32 30.09
N LYS A 8 3.49 5.39 30.28
CA LYS A 8 4.45 4.92 29.27
C LYS A 8 3.83 4.21 28.07
N ASP A 9 2.50 4.09 28.00
CA ASP A 9 1.77 3.34 26.97
C ASP A 9 0.41 4.01 26.62
N LEU A 10 0.42 5.25 26.13
CA LEU A 10 -0.75 5.82 25.42
C LEU A 10 -1.10 5.06 24.12
N SER A 11 -0.16 4.28 23.59
CA SER A 11 -0.30 3.43 22.40
C SER A 11 -1.09 2.14 22.64
N LYS A 12 -1.44 1.80 23.90
CA LYS A 12 -2.30 0.64 24.25
C LYS A 12 -3.78 0.99 24.39
N VAL A 13 -4.19 2.24 24.18
CA VAL A 13 -5.62 2.57 24.10
C VAL A 13 -6.10 2.21 22.69
N LYS A 14 -6.32 0.90 22.47
CA LYS A 14 -6.93 0.33 21.27
C LYS A 14 -8.25 1.07 21.05
N THR A 15 -8.29 1.99 20.08
CA THR A 15 -9.45 2.84 19.82
C THR A 15 -10.70 1.97 19.60
N LYS A 16 -11.55 1.90 20.61
CA LYS A 16 -12.82 1.16 20.59
C LYS A 16 -13.85 2.06 19.95
N VAL A 17 -14.12 1.82 18.66
CA VAL A 17 -14.78 2.80 17.78
C VAL A 17 -16.29 2.86 17.99
N ALA A 18 -16.90 1.77 18.46
CA ALA A 18 -18.29 1.74 18.91
C ALA A 18 -18.50 0.54 19.87
N PHE A 19 -19.39 0.69 20.85
CA PHE A 19 -19.85 -0.41 21.73
C PHE A 19 -18.76 -1.18 22.51
N ASN A 20 -17.63 -0.56 22.85
CA ASN A 20 -16.54 -1.28 23.53
C ASN A 20 -15.95 -2.44 22.69
N LEU A 21 -16.11 -2.42 21.36
CA LEU A 21 -15.61 -3.41 20.41
C LEU A 21 -14.53 -2.83 19.48
N THR A 22 -13.63 -3.70 19.04
CA THR A 22 -12.58 -3.36 18.07
C THR A 22 -13.15 -3.33 16.64
N LYS A 23 -12.55 -2.54 15.73
CA LYS A 23 -12.99 -2.45 14.32
C LYS A 23 -13.18 -3.82 13.66
N ARG A 24 -12.27 -4.76 13.97
CA ARG A 24 -12.28 -6.14 13.46
C ARG A 24 -13.47 -6.96 13.95
N GLN A 25 -13.84 -6.79 15.22
CA GLN A 25 -15.02 -7.44 15.77
C GLN A 25 -16.27 -6.96 15.04
N ILE A 26 -16.40 -5.66 14.78
CA ILE A 26 -17.55 -5.11 14.06
C ILE A 26 -17.65 -5.68 12.63
N VAL A 27 -16.56 -5.69 11.87
CA VAL A 27 -16.55 -6.24 10.50
C VAL A 27 -16.92 -7.73 10.51
N CYS A 28 -16.37 -8.49 11.45
CA CYS A 28 -16.62 -9.91 11.52
C CYS A 28 -18.02 -10.25 12.04
N PHE A 29 -18.56 -9.50 13.00
CA PHE A 29 -19.96 -9.61 13.43
C PHE A 29 -20.93 -9.25 12.30
N ALA A 30 -20.64 -8.20 11.52
CA ALA A 30 -21.46 -7.85 10.37
C ALA A 30 -21.48 -8.96 9.31
N ALA A 31 -20.31 -9.52 8.96
CA ALA A 31 -20.23 -10.65 8.04
C ALA A 31 -20.91 -11.92 8.59
N ALA A 32 -20.72 -12.21 9.87
CA ALA A 32 -21.35 -13.34 10.53
C ALA A 32 -22.87 -13.22 10.52
N LEU A 33 -23.44 -12.05 10.84
CA LEU A 33 -24.88 -11.80 10.80
C LEU A 33 -25.43 -11.92 9.38
N LEU A 34 -24.74 -11.36 8.38
CA LEU A 34 -25.15 -11.44 6.97
C LEU A 34 -25.23 -12.87 6.45
N ILE A 35 -24.37 -13.77 6.94
CA ILE A 35 -24.37 -15.19 6.53
C ILE A 35 -25.30 -16.01 7.42
N GLY A 36 -25.24 -15.80 8.73
CA GLY A 36 -25.94 -16.59 9.73
C GLY A 36 -27.45 -16.39 9.73
N LEU A 37 -27.96 -15.17 9.57
CA LEU A 37 -29.41 -14.94 9.54
C LEU A 37 -30.08 -15.65 8.35
N PRO A 38 -29.61 -15.49 7.10
CA PRO A 38 -30.19 -16.21 5.96
C PRO A 38 -30.13 -17.73 6.13
N LEU A 39 -28.99 -18.27 6.59
CA LEU A 39 -28.85 -19.70 6.87
C LEU A 39 -29.84 -20.19 7.92
N PHE A 40 -30.06 -19.42 8.98
CA PHE A 40 -31.03 -19.77 10.02
C PHE A 40 -32.46 -19.80 9.50
N PHE A 41 -32.88 -18.81 8.71
CA PHE A 41 -34.23 -18.81 8.13
C PHE A 41 -34.46 -19.97 7.16
N LEU A 42 -33.44 -20.37 6.40
CA LEU A 42 -33.50 -21.55 5.52
C LEU A 42 -33.62 -22.85 6.32
N LEU A 43 -32.79 -23.03 7.36
CA LEU A 43 -32.79 -24.27 8.16
C LEU A 43 -33.97 -24.37 9.13
N LYS A 44 -34.51 -23.22 9.59
CA LYS A 44 -35.64 -23.17 10.54
C LYS A 44 -36.89 -23.88 10.00
N GLY A 45 -37.12 -23.84 8.69
CA GLY A 45 -38.28 -24.48 8.07
C GLY A 45 -38.18 -26.00 7.96
N SER A 46 -36.96 -26.56 7.86
CA SER A 46 -36.76 -28.00 7.61
C SER A 46 -36.34 -28.78 8.84
N ALA A 47 -35.49 -28.21 9.70
CA ALA A 47 -34.74 -28.97 10.70
C ALA A 47 -35.04 -28.57 12.15
N GLY A 48 -36.03 -27.69 12.35
CA GLY A 48 -36.41 -27.18 13.65
C GLY A 48 -35.50 -26.06 14.15
N THR A 49 -36.04 -25.23 15.04
CA THR A 49 -35.36 -24.03 15.56
C THR A 49 -34.06 -24.34 16.30
N ASN A 50 -33.99 -25.45 17.03
CA ASN A 50 -32.83 -25.82 17.83
C ASN A 50 -31.64 -26.25 16.97
N LEU A 51 -31.86 -27.09 15.94
CA LEU A 51 -30.79 -27.49 15.02
C LEU A 51 -30.30 -26.30 14.18
N ALA A 52 -31.24 -25.47 13.70
CA ALA A 52 -30.90 -24.26 12.95
C ALA A 52 -30.07 -23.28 13.80
N ALA A 53 -30.36 -23.13 15.10
CA ALA A 53 -29.58 -22.29 16.00
C ALA A 53 -28.17 -22.85 16.25
N MET A 54 -28.03 -24.17 16.45
CA MET A 54 -26.72 -24.81 16.59
C MET A 54 -25.88 -24.66 15.32
N ALA A 55 -26.48 -24.83 14.15
CA ALA A 55 -25.83 -24.61 12.87
C ALA A 55 -25.37 -23.15 12.69
N MET A 56 -26.20 -22.18 13.08
CA MET A 56 -25.83 -20.76 13.06
C MET A 56 -24.58 -20.50 13.93
N ILE A 57 -24.53 -21.04 15.16
CA ILE A 57 -23.39 -20.86 16.07
C ILE A 57 -22.12 -21.46 15.47
N VAL A 58 -22.20 -22.68 14.93
CA VAL A 58 -21.05 -23.36 14.29
C VAL A 58 -20.50 -22.55 13.11
N VAL A 59 -21.37 -21.91 12.33
CA VAL A 59 -20.96 -21.05 11.20
C VAL A 59 -20.34 -19.73 11.66
N MET A 60 -20.85 -19.14 12.75
CA MET A 60 -20.33 -17.86 13.27
C MET A 60 -19.00 -18.02 14.04
N LEU A 61 -18.77 -19.16 14.70
CA LEU A 61 -17.59 -19.44 15.51
C LEU A 61 -16.23 -19.27 14.76
N PRO A 62 -16.03 -19.78 13.53
CA PRO A 62 -14.78 -19.57 12.79
C PRO A 62 -14.56 -18.11 12.40
N CYS A 63 -15.63 -17.35 12.11
CA CYS A 63 -15.52 -15.91 11.92
C CYS A 63 -15.02 -15.24 13.21
N PHE A 64 -15.62 -15.57 14.36
CA PHE A 64 -15.21 -15.00 15.64
C PHE A 64 -13.73 -15.30 15.98
N LEU A 65 -13.25 -16.51 15.67
CA LEU A 65 -11.83 -16.86 15.81
C LEU A 65 -10.94 -15.98 14.91
N LEU A 66 -11.34 -15.73 13.65
CA LEU A 66 -10.63 -14.80 12.76
C LEU A 66 -10.65 -13.34 13.25
N ALA A 67 -11.72 -12.92 13.92
CA ALA A 67 -11.80 -11.59 14.54
C ALA A 67 -10.82 -11.42 15.70
N MET A 68 -10.59 -12.51 16.46
CA MET A 68 -9.67 -12.56 17.60
C MET A 68 -8.24 -12.97 17.19
N TYR A 69 -8.04 -13.51 15.98
CA TYR A 69 -6.75 -14.03 15.56
C TYR A 69 -5.73 -12.90 15.35
N GLU A 70 -4.72 -12.84 16.20
CA GLU A 70 -3.55 -11.98 16.06
C GLU A 70 -2.32 -12.89 16.00
N LYS A 71 -1.70 -13.02 14.83
CA LYS A 71 -0.43 -13.76 14.69
C LYS A 71 0.71 -12.77 14.88
N HIS A 72 1.58 -13.02 15.84
CA HIS A 72 2.78 -12.20 16.10
C HIS A 72 2.47 -10.71 16.33
N GLY A 73 1.27 -10.39 16.87
CA GLY A 73 0.81 -9.01 17.07
C GLY A 73 0.35 -8.29 15.79
N GLN A 74 0.31 -8.98 14.64
CA GLN A 74 -0.17 -8.42 13.37
C GLN A 74 -1.57 -8.98 13.04
N PRO A 75 -2.55 -8.11 12.71
CA PRO A 75 -3.84 -8.56 12.22
C PRO A 75 -3.71 -9.03 10.76
N LEU A 76 -4.59 -9.96 10.36
CA LEU A 76 -4.59 -10.55 9.02
C LEU A 76 -4.68 -9.50 7.89
N GLU A 77 -5.37 -8.39 8.13
CA GLU A 77 -5.47 -7.26 7.18
C GLU A 77 -4.10 -6.71 6.78
N VAL A 78 -3.20 -6.58 7.75
CA VAL A 78 -1.83 -6.08 7.53
C VAL A 78 -1.01 -7.12 6.77
N VAL A 79 -1.18 -8.40 7.10
CA VAL A 79 -0.52 -9.50 6.38
C VAL A 79 -0.97 -9.51 4.92
N VAL A 80 -2.27 -9.42 4.66
CA VAL A 80 -2.83 -9.38 3.30
C VAL A 80 -2.36 -8.14 2.54
N LYS A 81 -2.36 -6.97 3.18
CA LYS A 81 -1.83 -5.74 2.58
C LYS A 81 -0.36 -5.90 2.18
N ASN A 82 0.46 -6.52 3.03
CA ASN A 82 1.85 -6.81 2.71
C ASN A 82 1.99 -7.80 1.56
N ILE A 83 1.15 -8.84 1.51
CA ILE A 83 1.13 -9.80 0.40
C ILE A 83 0.77 -9.10 -0.91
N ILE A 84 -0.27 -8.26 -0.92
CA ILE A 84 -0.67 -7.53 -2.13
C ILE A 84 0.42 -6.57 -2.57
N GLN A 85 0.99 -5.81 -1.62
CA GLN A 85 2.04 -4.84 -1.92
C GLN A 85 3.30 -5.51 -2.49
N THR A 86 3.68 -6.67 -1.96
CA THR A 86 4.86 -7.42 -2.43
C THR A 86 4.62 -8.18 -3.73
N LYS A 87 3.41 -8.69 -3.97
CA LYS A 87 3.10 -9.48 -5.17
C LYS A 87 2.61 -8.66 -6.36
N PHE A 88 1.86 -7.59 -6.13
CA PHE A 88 1.18 -6.82 -7.18
C PHE A 88 1.70 -5.39 -7.33
N THR A 89 1.84 -4.64 -6.23
CA THR A 89 2.12 -3.21 -6.31
C THR A 89 3.60 -2.90 -6.56
N ARG A 90 4.50 -3.64 -5.93
CA ARG A 90 5.94 -3.36 -6.01
C ARG A 90 6.55 -4.05 -7.23
N PRO A 91 7.26 -3.33 -8.12
CA PRO A 91 7.97 -3.96 -9.22
C PRO A 91 9.03 -4.93 -8.66
N LYS A 92 9.09 -6.14 -9.22
CA LYS A 92 10.03 -7.19 -8.79
C LYS A 92 11.48 -6.80 -9.02
N GLU A 93 11.72 -6.06 -10.09
CA GLU A 93 13.03 -5.49 -10.37
C GLU A 93 13.23 -4.27 -9.47
N ARG A 94 14.21 -4.34 -8.57
CA ARG A 94 14.69 -3.16 -7.84
C ARG A 94 15.56 -2.37 -8.81
N PRO A 95 15.09 -1.25 -9.39
CA PRO A 95 15.91 -0.52 -10.36
C PRO A 95 17.04 0.13 -9.57
N TYR A 96 18.24 -0.42 -9.65
CA TYR A 96 19.45 0.24 -9.19
C TYR A 96 19.78 1.33 -10.21
N ARG A 97 19.16 2.50 -10.05
CA ARG A 97 19.47 3.69 -10.83
C ARG A 97 20.59 4.42 -10.08
N THR A 98 21.82 4.21 -10.53
CA THR A 98 22.93 5.07 -10.10
C THR A 98 22.84 6.37 -10.87
N GLU A 99 22.71 7.50 -10.18
CA GLU A 99 22.85 8.81 -10.83
C GLU A 99 24.33 9.02 -11.15
N ASN A 100 24.73 8.68 -12.38
CA ASN A 100 26.12 8.75 -12.79
C ASN A 100 26.46 10.18 -13.22
N LEU A 101 27.17 10.92 -12.35
CA LEU A 101 27.58 12.31 -12.59
C LEU A 101 28.34 12.46 -13.93
N TYR A 102 29.16 11.46 -14.27
CA TYR A 102 29.94 11.42 -15.51
C TYR A 102 29.06 11.42 -16.77
N ALA A 103 27.90 10.75 -16.74
CA ALA A 103 27.00 10.70 -17.89
C ALA A 103 26.34 12.06 -18.19
N VAL A 104 26.20 12.92 -17.17
CA VAL A 104 25.72 14.29 -17.35
C VAL A 104 26.84 15.18 -17.93
N LEU A 105 28.06 15.03 -17.44
CA LEU A 105 29.22 15.78 -17.94
C LEU A 105 29.54 15.44 -19.40
N GLU A 106 29.43 14.17 -19.80
CA GLU A 106 29.65 13.75 -21.19
C GLU A 106 28.62 14.37 -22.15
N LYS A 107 27.34 14.42 -21.73
CA LYS A 107 26.29 15.09 -22.51
C LYS A 107 26.55 16.59 -22.66
N GLN A 108 27.01 17.26 -21.60
CA GLN A 108 27.37 18.69 -21.68
C GLN A 108 28.54 18.92 -22.64
N GLN A 109 29.58 18.09 -22.57
CA GLN A 109 30.72 18.21 -23.50
C GLN A 109 30.32 17.98 -24.96
N ASN A 110 29.43 17.02 -25.24
CA ASN A 110 28.96 16.78 -26.60
C ASN A 110 28.15 17.97 -27.13
N LEU A 111 27.27 18.54 -26.31
CA LEU A 111 26.51 19.74 -26.66
C LEU A 111 27.42 20.94 -26.93
N GLU A 112 28.43 21.19 -26.09
CA GLU A 112 29.40 22.27 -26.33
C GLU A 112 30.19 22.08 -27.62
N LYS A 113 30.61 20.84 -27.91
CA LYS A 113 31.31 20.52 -29.17
C LYS A 113 30.42 20.80 -30.38
N GLU A 114 29.15 20.39 -30.34
CA GLU A 114 28.18 20.66 -31.42
C GLU A 114 27.95 22.16 -31.62
N VAL A 115 27.69 22.90 -30.55
CA VAL A 115 27.52 24.37 -30.60
C VAL A 115 28.77 25.03 -31.18
N SER A 116 29.96 24.64 -30.72
CA SER A 116 31.22 25.19 -31.24
C SER A 116 31.41 24.91 -32.74
N ALA A 117 31.00 23.73 -33.21
CA ALA A 117 31.09 23.34 -34.62
C ALA A 117 30.10 24.15 -35.48
N ILE A 118 28.88 24.36 -34.99
CA ILE A 118 27.87 25.19 -35.65
C ILE A 118 28.38 26.64 -35.77
N VAL A 119 28.86 27.24 -34.67
CA VAL A 119 29.38 28.62 -34.67
C VAL A 119 30.55 28.77 -35.64
N LYS A 120 31.50 27.83 -35.63
CA LYS A 120 32.64 27.85 -36.58
C LYS A 120 32.18 27.73 -38.04
N ARG A 121 31.18 26.91 -38.33
CA ARG A 121 30.59 26.80 -39.68
C ARG A 121 29.90 28.11 -40.10
N THR A 122 29.14 28.74 -39.21
CA THR A 122 28.49 30.02 -39.47
C THR A 122 29.50 31.13 -39.73
N ASN A 123 30.52 31.27 -38.87
CA ASN A 123 31.58 32.27 -39.05
C ASN A 123 32.36 32.09 -40.36
N LYS A 124 32.65 30.84 -40.79
CA LYS A 124 33.29 30.58 -42.09
C LYS A 124 32.40 30.98 -43.27
N LYS A 125 31.08 30.75 -43.19
CA LYS A 125 30.13 31.19 -44.22
C LYS A 125 30.06 32.71 -44.33
N ASP A 126 29.99 33.41 -43.20
CA ASP A 126 29.98 34.88 -43.17
C ASP A 126 31.27 35.50 -43.71
N ALA A 127 32.43 34.95 -43.33
CA ALA A 127 33.72 35.41 -43.84
C ALA A 127 33.86 35.18 -45.37
N GLY A 128 33.34 34.06 -45.89
CA GLY A 128 33.31 33.77 -47.32
C GLY A 128 32.35 34.65 -48.12
N SER A 129 31.22 35.03 -47.51
CA SER A 129 30.24 35.98 -48.08
C SER A 129 30.83 37.39 -48.22
N ARG A 130 31.45 37.89 -47.14
CA ARG A 130 32.06 39.23 -47.11
C ARG A 130 33.16 39.43 -48.14
N ARG A 131 33.95 38.38 -48.41
CA ARG A 131 35.06 38.42 -49.38
C ARG A 131 34.59 38.37 -50.84
N LYS A 132 33.33 38.01 -51.13
CA LYS A 132 32.75 38.04 -52.48
C LYS A 132 32.06 39.37 -52.81
N GLN A 133 31.84 40.24 -51.83
CA GLN A 133 31.16 41.54 -51.98
C GLN A 133 32.15 42.72 -52.07
N ALA A 134 33.46 42.46 -51.94
CA ALA A 134 34.54 43.42 -52.16
C ALA A 134 35.29 43.05 -53.44
#